data_AF-A0A7C0U2W3-F1
#
_entry.id   AF-A0A7C0U2W3-F1
#
_cell.length_a   1.000
_cell.length_b   1.000
_cell.length_c   1.000
_cell.angle_alpha   90.00
_cell.angle_beta   90.00
_cell.angle_gamma   90.00
#
_symmetry.space_group_name_H-M   'P 1'
#
loop_
_entity.id
_entity.type
_entity.pdbx_description
1 polymer ?
#
loop_
_entity_poly.entity_id
_entity_poly.type
_entity_poly.pdbx_seq_one_letter_code
_entity_poly.pdbx_strand_id
1 'polypeptide(L)' 'CYDIVVNKHKGQIWVESEVGKGTTFTVKLPIKPDLDKENGKKKNSFRR' A
#
# COMPACT_ATOMS: atom_id res chain seq x y z
N CYS A 1 -12.07 -1.55 -5.53
CA CYS A 1 -11.71 -1.03 -4.19
C CYS A 1 -10.24 -1.30 -3.84
N TYR A 2 -9.76 -2.55 -3.93
CA TYR A 2 -8.35 -2.92 -3.66
C TYR A 2 -7.30 -2.01 -4.33
N ASP A 3 -7.47 -1.74 -5.63
CA ASP A 3 -6.57 -0.91 -6.42
C ASP A 3 -6.35 0.50 -5.83
N ILE A 4 -7.41 1.10 -5.30
CA ILE A 4 -7.35 2.44 -4.71
C ILE A 4 -6.48 2.39 -3.46
N VAL A 5 -6.76 1.48 -2.52
CA VAL A 5 -6.03 1.38 -1.26
C VAL A 5 -4.57 1.02 -1.50
N VAL A 6 -4.29 -0.01 -2.28
CA VAL A 6 -2.94 -0.57 -2.41
C VAL A 6 -2.11 0.19 -3.43
N ASN A 7 -2.61 0.40 -4.65
CA ASN A 7 -1.80 0.96 -5.72
C ASN A 7 -1.73 2.49 -5.66
N LYS A 8 -2.86 3.16 -5.41
CA LYS A 8 -2.92 4.64 -5.37
C LYS A 8 -2.44 5.20 -4.04
N HIS A 9 -2.88 4.63 -2.93
CA HIS A 9 -2.56 5.15 -1.60
C HIS A 9 -1.40 4.42 -0.91
N LYS A 10 -0.83 3.37 -1.52
CA LYS A 10 0.24 2.54 -0.91
C LYS A 10 -0.14 2.02 0.49
N GLY A 11 -1.44 1.81 0.71
CA GLY A 11 -2.01 1.26 1.94
C GLY A 11 -2.18 -0.25 1.88
N GLN A 12 -2.86 -0.79 2.88
CA GLN A 12 -3.17 -2.21 3.01
C GLN A 12 -4.66 -2.39 3.28
N ILE A 13 -5.25 -3.46 2.77
CA ILE A 13 -6.64 -3.84 3.01
C ILE A 13 -6.73 -5.34 3.19
N TRP A 14 -7.50 -5.79 4.17
CA TRP A 14 -7.81 -7.20 4.38
C TRP A 14 -9.24 -7.37 4.92
N VAL A 15 -9.69 -8.61 4.90
CA VAL A 15 -11.04 -8.98 5.30
C VAL A 15 -11.00 -10.18 6.24
N GLU A 16 -11.79 -10.10 7.30
CA GLU A 16 -11.99 -11.17 8.26
C GLU A 16 -13.50 -11.46 8.28
N SER A 17 -13.90 -12.71 8.02
CA SER A 17 -15.32 -13.07 7.99
C SER A 17 -15.56 -14.35 8.77
N GLU A 18 -16.64 -14.35 9.53
CA GLU A 18 -17.09 -15.53 10.27
C GLU A 18 -18.61 -15.69 10.10
N VAL A 19 -19.03 -16.92 9.76
CA VAL A 19 -20.45 -17.26 9.55
C VAL A 19 -21.24 -16.95 10.82
N GLY A 20 -22.32 -16.19 10.69
CA GLY A 20 -23.16 -15.77 11.81
C GLY A 20 -22.63 -14.58 12.63
N LYS A 21 -21.39 -14.13 12.41
CA LYS A 21 -20.84 -12.90 13.03
C LYS A 21 -20.71 -11.74 12.05
N GLY A 22 -20.62 -12.05 10.76
CA GLY A 22 -20.51 -11.08 9.68
C GLY A 22 -19.10 -10.95 9.13
N THR A 23 -18.81 -9.79 8.56
CA THR A 23 -17.56 -9.53 7.84
C THR A 23 -17.00 -8.18 8.26
N THR A 24 -15.72 -8.15 8.61
CA THR A 24 -14.95 -6.96 8.97
C THR A 24 -13.96 -6.66 7.87
N PHE A 25 -14.03 -5.45 7.33
CA PHE A 25 -13.03 -4.92 6.39
C PHE A 25 -12.12 -3.97 7.13
N THR A 26 -10.82 -4.25 7.12
CA THR A 26 -9.82 -3.39 7.75
C THR A 26 -8.96 -2.74 6.69
N VAL A 27 -8.86 -1.41 6.75
CA VAL A 27 -8.10 -0.59 5.81
C VAL A 27 -7.05 0.19 6.59
N LYS A 28 -5.79 0.07 6.18
CA LYS A 28 -4.65 0.79 6.75
C LYS A 28 -4.09 1.74 5.71
N LEU A 29 -4.21 3.04 5.95
CA LEU A 29 -3.70 4.09 5.08
C LEU A 29 -2.50 4.80 5.73
N PRO A 30 -1.43 5.11 4.97
CA PRO A 30 -0.34 5.91 5.49
C PRO A 30 -0.79 7.38 5.67
N ILE A 31 -0.47 7.97 6.83
CA ILE A 31 -0.82 9.37 7.16
C ILE A 31 0.03 10.34 6.34
N LYS A 32 1.27 9.95 6.03
CA LYS A 32 2.16 10.66 5.11
C LYS A 32 2.33 9.79 3.87
N PRO A 33 1.91 10.25 2.68
CA PRO A 33 2.19 9.51 1.45
C PRO A 33 3.70 9.39 1.27
N ASP A 34 4.17 8.20 0.89
CA ASP A 34 5.57 7.97 0.49
C ASP A 34 5.84 8.75 -0.81
N LEU A 35 6.16 10.05 -0.69
CA LEU A 35 6.51 10.91 -1.82
C LEU A 35 7.89 10.57 -2.42
N ASP A 36 8.67 9.71 -1.78
CA ASP A 36 10.12 9.59 -2.04
C ASP A 36 10.56 8.33 -2.80
N LYS A 37 9.63 7.44 -3.19
CA LYS A 37 10.02 6.16 -3.84
C LYS A 37 10.25 6.23 -5.36
N GLU A 38 10.00 7.37 -6.01
CA GLU A 38 10.17 7.49 -7.47
C GLU A 38 11.59 7.93 -7.91
N ASN A 39 12.41 8.51 -7.01
CA ASN A 39 13.75 9.03 -7.37
C ASN A 39 14.96 8.19 -6.90
N GLY A 40 14.75 7.01 -6.32
CA GLY A 40 15.82 6.22 -5.68
C GLY A 40 16.61 5.25 -6.57
N LYS A 41 16.20 4.98 -7.81
CA LYS A 41 16.83 3.95 -8.67
C LYS A 41 17.59 4.52 -9.89
N LYS A 42 18.48 5.50 -9.70
CA LYS A 42 19.52 5.85 -10.69
C LYS A 42 20.82 6.33 -10.03
N LYS A 43 21.44 5.51 -9.19
CA LYS A 43 22.84 5.70 -8.77
C LYS A 43 23.52 4.35 -8.61
N ASN A 44 23.85 3.68 -9.73
CA ASN A 44 24.97 2.74 -9.82
C ASN A 44 25.16 2.26 -11.28
N SER A 45 25.62 3.16 -12.15
CA SER A 45 26.23 2.76 -13.44
C SER A 45 27.11 3.87 -14.01
N PHE A 46 27.98 4.46 -13.19
CA PHE A 46 29.10 5.26 -13.71
C PHE A 46 30.23 5.36 -12.69
N ARG A 47 30.95 4.26 -12.48
CA ARG A 47 32.39 4.34 -12.18
C ARG A 47 33.06 3.29 -13.03
N ARG A 48 33.70 3.79 -14.09
CA ARG A 48 34.82 3.14 -14.77
C ARG A 48 35.94 2.90 -13.77
#